data_AF-A0A5J5AI42-F1
#
_entry.id   AF-A0A5J5AI42-F1
#
_cell.length_a   1.000
_cell.length_b   1.000
_cell.length_c   1.000
_cell.angle_alpha   90.00
_cell.angle_beta   90.00
_cell.angle_gamma   90.00
#
_symmetry.space_group_name_H-M   'P 1'
#
loop_
_entity.id
_entity.type
_entity.pdbx_description
1 polymer ?
#
loop_
_entity_poly.entity_id
_entity_poly.type
_entity_poly.pdbx_seq_one_letter_code
_entity_poly.pdbx_strand_id
1 'polypeptide(L)'
;MADIGGSSRVKTPKVEEEIDVGFDNEALMIKEQLTGGKKRRAWIYVSQVYRKRDLLLGILSSVIELLTDEMYEMSDEELSLKLKKGLMGRRYLIVMDDIWSVDAWDCLKRSFPDDNNGRRIMFTSRLKDVASHAQSDSNPHCLLFLTEDESWCLFQQKVFGKETCPQVLMGIGKQITKKCLGLPLAIVVTAGLLAKIDKRGKYHGSKLPKM
;
A
#
# COMPACT_ATOMS: atom_id res chain seq x y z
N MET A 1 -46.42 -3.11 44.04
CA MET A 1 -45.03 -3.62 43.88
C MET A 1 -45.05 -4.47 42.62
N ALA A 2 -44.86 -3.86 41.46
CA ALA A 2 -43.57 -3.63 40.80
C ALA A 2 -43.00 -4.91 40.15
N ASP A 3 -43.42 -5.11 38.89
CA ASP A 3 -42.66 -5.34 37.66
C ASP A 3 -41.42 -6.27 37.56
N ILE A 4 -41.53 -7.16 36.55
CA ILE A 4 -40.65 -7.39 35.38
C ILE A 4 -39.19 -7.80 35.67
N GLY A 5 -38.57 -8.81 35.04
CA GLY A 5 -38.91 -9.63 33.88
C GLY A 5 -37.62 -10.17 33.24
N GLY A 6 -37.79 -11.08 32.27
CA GLY A 6 -36.94 -11.14 31.07
C GLY A 6 -35.50 -11.66 31.20
N SER A 7 -35.36 -12.98 31.09
CA SER A 7 -34.12 -13.65 30.67
C SER A 7 -33.63 -13.10 29.32
N SER A 8 -32.51 -12.37 29.31
CA SER A 8 -31.83 -11.95 28.09
C SER A 8 -30.58 -12.78 27.82
N ARG A 9 -30.69 -13.58 26.76
CA ARG A 9 -29.66 -14.41 26.14
C ARG A 9 -28.56 -13.50 25.59
N VAL A 10 -27.35 -13.58 26.15
CA VAL A 10 -26.16 -12.92 25.60
C VAL A 10 -25.91 -13.48 24.20
N LYS A 11 -26.14 -12.66 23.17
CA LYS A 11 -25.68 -12.93 21.81
C LYS A 11 -24.21 -12.54 21.76
N THR A 12 -23.32 -13.52 21.66
CA THR A 12 -21.95 -13.30 21.19
C THR A 12 -22.02 -12.73 19.77
N PRO A 13 -21.37 -11.59 19.46
CA PRO A 13 -21.23 -11.18 18.08
C PRO A 13 -20.31 -12.20 17.40
N LYS A 14 -20.84 -12.91 16.41
CA LYS A 14 -20.01 -13.45 15.34
C LYS A 14 -19.48 -12.26 14.57
N VAL A 15 -18.25 -11.85 14.88
CA VAL A 15 -17.45 -11.10 13.93
C VAL A 15 -17.12 -12.12 12.84
N GLU A 16 -17.92 -12.13 11.79
CA GLU A 16 -17.43 -12.63 10.52
C GLU A 16 -16.30 -11.68 10.15
N GLU A 17 -15.06 -12.14 10.34
CA GLU A 17 -13.90 -11.55 9.70
C GLU A 17 -14.16 -11.65 8.19
N GLU A 18 -14.75 -10.58 7.65
CA GLU A 18 -14.58 -10.23 6.27
C GLU A 18 -13.08 -10.10 6.06
N ILE A 19 -12.48 -11.14 5.49
CA ILE A 19 -11.10 -11.07 5.02
C ILE A 19 -11.16 -10.12 3.83
N ASP A 20 -11.04 -8.84 4.14
CA ASP A 20 -10.78 -7.80 3.19
C ASP A 20 -9.36 -8.03 2.71
N VAL A 21 -9.22 -8.82 1.64
CA VAL A 21 -7.98 -8.95 0.89
C VAL A 21 -7.83 -7.66 0.07
N GLY A 22 -7.76 -6.54 0.78
CA GLY A 22 -7.40 -5.26 0.25
C GLY A 22 -5.89 -5.14 0.29
N PHE A 23 -5.29 -4.84 -0.86
CA PHE A 23 -3.93 -4.32 -0.95
C PHE A 23 -3.70 -3.16 0.04
N ASP A 24 -4.78 -2.48 0.42
CA ASP A 24 -4.82 -1.39 1.37
C ASP A 24 -4.35 -1.78 2.77
N ASN A 25 -4.63 -3.00 3.25
CA ASN A 25 -4.16 -3.45 4.57
C ASN A 25 -2.65 -3.70 4.56
N GLU A 26 -2.13 -4.29 3.49
CA GLU A 26 -0.69 -4.50 3.30
C GLU A 26 0.04 -3.16 3.11
N ALA A 27 -0.56 -2.23 2.35
CA ALA A 27 -0.05 -0.88 2.18
C ALA A 27 -0.09 -0.08 3.49
N LEU A 28 -1.12 -0.26 4.31
CA LEU A 28 -1.23 0.35 5.63
C LEU A 28 -0.16 -0.21 6.58
N MET A 29 0.11 -1.51 6.55
CA MET A 29 1.18 -2.14 7.32
C MET A 29 2.57 -1.65 6.88
N ILE A 30 2.80 -1.52 5.57
CA ILE A 30 4.05 -0.96 5.03
C ILE A 30 4.18 0.51 5.44
N LYS A 31 3.09 1.28 5.35
CA LYS A 31 3.04 2.66 5.83
C LYS A 31 3.40 2.69 7.31
N GLU A 32 2.79 1.88 8.17
CA GLU A 32 3.11 1.82 9.60
C GLU A 32 4.56 1.38 9.88
N GLN A 33 5.11 0.43 9.13
CA GLN A 33 6.52 0.01 9.29
C GLN A 33 7.50 1.11 8.88
N LEU A 34 7.27 1.75 7.73
CA LEU A 34 8.07 2.88 7.26
C LEU A 34 7.84 4.12 8.15
N THR A 35 6.63 4.29 8.69
CA THR A 35 6.20 5.42 9.50
C THR A 35 6.10 5.17 11.02
N GLY A 36 6.65 4.07 11.55
CA GLY A 36 6.50 3.63 12.95
C GLY A 36 7.23 4.46 14.03
N GLY A 37 6.50 5.25 14.83
CA GLY A 37 6.95 5.87 16.11
C GLY A 37 7.68 7.24 16.18
N LYS A 38 7.86 7.99 15.09
CA LYS A 38 8.55 9.30 15.02
C LYS A 38 7.54 10.37 14.63
N LYS A 39 7.58 11.50 15.34
CA LYS A 39 6.62 12.63 15.29
C LYS A 39 6.44 13.33 13.93
N ARG A 40 7.16 12.96 12.86
CA ARG A 40 7.27 13.77 11.63
C ARG A 40 7.47 12.91 10.38
N ARG A 41 6.41 12.20 9.98
CA ARG A 41 6.41 11.38 8.76
C ARG A 41 5.14 11.58 7.96
N ALA A 42 5.28 11.57 6.64
CA ALA A 42 4.17 11.72 5.72
C ALA A 42 4.24 10.62 4.65
N TRP A 43 3.07 10.11 4.28
CA TRP A 43 2.89 9.28 3.08
C TRP A 43 1.83 9.95 2.23
N ILE A 44 2.16 10.25 0.98
CA ILE A 44 1.26 10.95 0.06
C ILE A 44 1.26 10.26 -1.27
N TYR A 45 0.06 10.14 -1.84
CA TYR A 45 -0.11 9.65 -3.19
C TYR A 45 -0.15 10.83 -4.17
N VAL A 46 0.64 10.77 -5.24
CA VAL A 46 0.71 11.79 -6.29
C VAL A 46 -0.06 11.26 -7.49
N SER A 47 -1.28 11.75 -7.70
CA SER A 47 -2.05 11.41 -8.89
C SER A 47 -1.43 12.00 -10.16
N GLN A 48 -1.72 11.40 -11.33
CA GLN A 48 -1.27 11.91 -12.62
C GLN A 48 -1.72 13.35 -12.86
N VAL A 49 -2.96 13.68 -12.47
CA VAL A 49 -3.43 15.05 -12.35
C VAL A 49 -3.33 15.42 -10.88
N TYR A 50 -2.36 16.26 -10.53
CA TYR A 50 -2.14 16.69 -9.15
C TYR A 50 -2.33 18.21 -9.02
N ARG A 51 -2.69 18.64 -7.81
CA ARG A 51 -2.62 20.05 -7.41
C ARG A 51 -1.52 20.17 -6.37
N LYS A 52 -0.56 21.07 -6.64
CA LYS A 52 0.57 21.32 -5.72
C LYS A 52 0.07 21.62 -4.31
N ARG A 53 -0.94 22.48 -4.19
CA ARG A 53 -1.64 22.79 -2.94
C ARG A 53 -2.01 21.56 -2.12
N ASP A 54 -2.72 20.62 -2.72
CA ASP A 54 -3.27 19.44 -2.02
C ASP A 54 -2.14 18.58 -1.47
N LEU A 55 -1.06 18.43 -2.25
CA LEU A 55 0.15 17.73 -1.82
C LEU A 55 0.82 18.46 -0.64
N LEU A 56 1.00 19.78 -0.73
CA LEU A 56 1.60 20.58 0.34
C LEU A 56 0.80 20.48 1.64
N LEU A 57 -0.51 20.64 1.57
CA LEU A 57 -1.41 20.53 2.72
C LEU A 57 -1.39 19.11 3.31
N GLY A 58 -1.36 18.07 2.47
CA GLY A 58 -1.23 16.69 2.89
C GLY A 58 0.09 16.39 3.61
N ILE A 59 1.20 17.02 3.18
CA ILE A 59 2.48 16.90 3.90
C ILE A 59 2.34 17.63 5.22
N LEU A 60 1.94 18.90 5.19
CA LEU A 60 1.84 19.77 6.35
C LEU A 60 0.98 19.16 7.47
N SER A 61 -0.18 18.59 7.15
CA SER A 61 -1.03 17.91 8.13
C SER A 61 -0.32 16.75 8.81
N SER A 62 0.47 15.99 8.05
CA SER A 62 1.22 14.84 8.54
C SER A 62 2.44 15.21 9.39
N VAL A 63 3.07 16.36 9.15
CA VAL A 63 4.32 16.76 9.84
C VAL A 63 4.16 17.86 10.90
N ILE A 64 3.07 18.61 10.91
CA ILE A 64 2.86 19.79 11.77
C ILE A 64 1.66 19.62 12.74
N GLU A 65 1.04 18.43 12.77
CA GLU A 65 -0.04 17.99 13.69
C GLU A 65 -1.39 18.74 13.55
N LEU A 66 -1.42 20.04 13.23
CA LEU A 66 -2.68 20.78 13.01
C LEU A 66 -2.58 21.77 11.83
N LEU A 67 -3.49 21.63 10.87
CA LEU A 67 -3.75 22.65 9.84
C LEU A 67 -4.68 23.73 10.43
N THR A 68 -4.41 24.99 10.13
CA THR A 68 -5.27 26.12 10.52
C THR A 68 -6.06 26.64 9.31
N ASP A 69 -7.19 27.29 9.53
CA ASP A 69 -7.99 27.90 8.45
C ASP A 69 -7.17 28.89 7.63
N GLU A 70 -6.28 29.65 8.29
CA GLU A 70 -5.32 30.54 7.61
C GLU A 70 -4.45 29.81 6.59
N MET A 71 -4.11 28.53 6.81
CA MET A 71 -3.32 27.75 5.85
C MET A 71 -4.11 27.40 4.59
N TYR A 72 -5.43 27.27 4.69
CA TYR A 72 -6.31 27.05 3.54
C TYR A 72 -6.51 28.32 2.70
N GLU A 73 -6.15 29.50 3.22
CA GLU A 73 -6.18 30.77 2.48
C GLU A 73 -4.79 31.19 1.96
N MET A 74 -3.70 30.59 2.46
CA MET A 74 -2.33 30.85 1.98
C MET A 74 -2.14 30.48 0.52
N SER A 75 -1.30 31.20 -0.20
CA SER A 75 -0.79 30.82 -1.52
C SER A 75 0.05 29.53 -1.45
N ASP A 76 0.26 28.88 -2.60
CA ASP A 76 1.07 27.68 -2.70
C ASP A 76 2.56 27.95 -2.36
N GLU A 77 3.04 29.16 -2.62
CA GLU A 77 4.37 29.65 -2.25
C GLU A 77 4.50 29.79 -0.73
N GLU A 78 3.50 30.37 -0.07
CA GLU A 78 3.45 30.49 1.39
C GLU A 78 3.38 29.12 2.07
N LEU A 79 2.55 28.21 1.55
CA LEU A 79 2.49 26.82 2.00
C LEU A 79 3.85 26.12 1.84
N SER A 80 4.52 26.33 0.70
CA SER A 80 5.86 25.79 0.44
C SER A 80 6.89 26.32 1.44
N LEU A 81 6.89 27.62 1.71
CA LEU A 81 7.78 28.24 2.69
C LEU A 81 7.48 27.75 4.11
N LYS A 82 6.21 27.58 4.47
CA LYS A 82 5.79 27.07 5.77
C LYS A 82 6.23 25.62 5.96
N LEU A 83 6.08 24.79 4.94
CA LEU A 83 6.58 23.42 4.93
C LEU A 83 8.10 23.41 5.11
N LYS A 84 8.82 24.19 4.30
CA LYS A 84 10.28 24.31 4.36
C LYS A 84 10.77 24.71 5.76
N LYS A 85 10.17 25.75 6.36
CA LYS A 85 10.46 26.18 7.74
C LYS A 85 10.11 25.11 8.77
N GLY A 86 8.98 24.41 8.59
CA GLY A 86 8.53 23.35 9.48
C GLY A 86 9.44 22.12 9.50
N LEU A 87 10.22 21.91 8.44
CA LEU A 87 11.17 20.81 8.26
C LEU A 87 12.63 21.20 8.53
N MET A 88 12.95 22.49 8.54
CA MET A 88 14.32 23.00 8.70
C MET A 88 14.95 22.55 10.04
N GLY A 89 16.19 22.05 10.00
CA GLY A 89 16.90 21.55 11.19
C GLY A 89 16.29 20.30 11.85
N ARG A 90 15.27 19.68 11.25
CA ARG A 90 14.54 18.54 11.83
C ARG A 90 14.71 17.28 10.98
N ARG A 91 14.67 16.11 11.64
CA ARG A 91 14.64 14.81 10.97
C ARG A 91 13.21 14.47 10.55
N TYR A 92 13.03 14.06 9.30
CA TYR A 92 11.74 13.63 8.75
C TYR A 92 11.93 12.51 7.71
N LEU A 93 10.85 11.76 7.49
CA LEU A 93 10.71 10.83 6.36
C LEU A 93 9.41 11.15 5.62
N ILE A 94 9.51 11.47 4.34
CA ILE A 94 8.37 11.72 3.47
C ILE A 94 8.42 10.71 2.34
N VAL A 95 7.33 9.96 2.18
CA VAL A 95 7.14 9.00 1.09
C VAL A 95 6.10 9.56 0.13
N MET A 96 6.47 9.72 -1.13
CA MET A 96 5.57 10.14 -2.21
C MET A 96 5.36 8.98 -3.17
N ASP A 97 4.16 8.49 -3.27
CA ASP A 97 3.83 7.35 -4.11
C ASP A 97 3.37 7.80 -5.50
N ASP A 98 3.82 7.09 -6.53
CA ASP A 98 3.41 7.19 -7.93
C ASP A 98 3.69 8.56 -8.61
N ILE A 99 4.91 9.11 -8.54
CA ILE A 99 5.24 10.35 -9.27
C ILE A 99 5.28 10.13 -10.79
N TRP A 100 4.50 10.92 -11.54
CA TRP A 100 4.28 10.77 -12.98
C TRP A 100 5.16 11.63 -13.89
N SER A 101 5.86 12.65 -13.38
CA SER A 101 6.73 13.49 -14.23
C SER A 101 7.88 14.11 -13.46
N VAL A 102 8.92 14.49 -14.21
CA VAL A 102 10.05 15.27 -13.70
C VAL A 102 9.57 16.60 -13.12
N ASP A 103 8.65 17.28 -13.83
CA ASP A 103 8.10 18.56 -13.38
C ASP A 103 7.35 18.43 -12.06
N ALA A 104 6.61 17.34 -11.85
CA ALA A 104 5.94 17.07 -10.57
C ALA A 104 6.94 16.95 -9.42
N TRP A 105 8.03 16.21 -9.65
CA TRP A 105 9.10 16.11 -8.67
C TRP A 105 9.78 17.46 -8.43
N ASP A 106 10.20 18.18 -9.48
CA ASP A 106 10.91 19.46 -9.35
C ASP A 106 10.05 20.55 -8.69
N CYS A 107 8.74 20.53 -8.94
CA CYS A 107 7.77 21.42 -8.31
C CYS A 107 7.73 21.22 -6.78
N LEU A 108 7.71 19.96 -6.33
CA LEU A 108 7.68 19.60 -4.90
C LEU A 108 9.05 19.75 -4.24
N LYS A 109 10.12 19.39 -4.96
CA LYS A 109 11.50 19.42 -4.47
C LYS A 109 11.86 20.77 -3.85
N ARG A 110 11.42 21.86 -4.50
CA ARG A 110 11.68 23.25 -4.07
C ARG A 110 11.06 23.60 -2.71
N SER A 111 10.00 22.92 -2.31
CA SER A 111 9.31 23.12 -1.04
C SER A 111 10.02 22.43 0.13
N PHE A 112 11.02 21.58 -0.15
CA PHE A 112 11.84 20.95 0.87
C PHE A 112 13.10 21.76 1.17
N PRO A 113 13.56 21.73 2.43
CA PRO A 113 14.81 22.36 2.83
C PRO A 113 16.02 21.60 2.26
N ASP A 114 17.03 22.35 1.82
CA ASP A 114 18.31 21.86 1.33
C ASP A 114 19.32 21.95 2.47
N ASP A 115 19.24 21.01 3.41
CA ASP A 115 20.25 20.87 4.48
C ASP A 115 20.61 19.39 4.68
N ASN A 116 21.85 19.14 5.10
CA ASN A 116 22.46 17.81 5.14
C ASN A 116 22.03 16.95 6.35
N ASN A 117 20.92 17.28 7.03
CA ASN A 117 20.66 16.79 8.39
C ASN A 117 19.76 15.55 8.47
N GLY A 118 20.22 14.41 7.93
CA GLY A 118 19.61 13.09 8.17
C GLY A 118 18.17 12.93 7.66
N ARG A 119 17.88 13.58 6.53
CA ARG A 119 16.56 13.63 5.87
C ARG A 119 16.44 12.52 4.84
N ARG A 120 15.23 11.96 4.71
CA ARG A 120 14.94 10.96 3.70
C ARG A 120 13.62 11.32 3.03
N ILE A 121 13.71 11.74 1.77
CA ILE A 121 12.56 11.80 0.87
C ILE A 121 12.68 10.57 -0.01
N MET A 122 11.62 9.77 -0.05
CA MET A 122 11.52 8.61 -0.92
C MET A 122 10.33 8.84 -1.84
N PHE A 123 10.46 8.47 -3.11
CA PHE A 123 9.30 8.36 -3.95
C PHE A 123 9.36 7.12 -4.84
N THR A 124 8.20 6.69 -5.29
CA THR A 124 8.06 5.63 -6.28
C THR A 124 7.62 6.26 -7.61
N SER A 125 8.06 5.67 -8.72
CA SER A 125 7.61 6.07 -10.05
C SER A 125 7.65 4.86 -10.97
N ARG A 126 6.73 4.82 -11.92
CA ARG A 126 6.72 3.84 -13.02
C ARG A 126 7.66 4.25 -14.15
N LEU A 127 8.13 5.49 -14.16
CA LEU A 127 8.95 6.06 -15.20
C LEU A 127 10.41 6.14 -14.71
N LYS A 128 11.27 5.32 -15.32
CA LYS A 128 12.69 5.26 -14.98
C LYS A 128 13.37 6.64 -15.10
N ASP A 129 12.95 7.44 -16.08
CA ASP A 129 13.52 8.77 -16.33
C ASP A 129 13.23 9.74 -15.18
N VAL A 130 12.02 9.68 -14.59
CA VAL A 130 11.66 10.48 -13.41
C VAL A 130 12.54 10.10 -12.22
N ALA A 131 12.70 8.80 -11.98
CA ALA A 131 13.53 8.31 -10.89
C ALA A 131 15.02 8.68 -11.08
N SER A 132 15.52 8.60 -12.32
CA SER A 132 16.91 8.91 -12.66
C SER A 132 17.20 10.41 -12.58
N HIS A 133 16.22 11.26 -12.92
CA HIS A 133 16.35 12.72 -12.78
C HIS A 133 16.47 13.17 -11.33
N ALA A 134 15.78 12.49 -10.41
CA ALA A 134 15.73 12.93 -9.03
C ALA A 134 17.07 12.84 -8.29
N GLN A 135 17.95 11.92 -8.69
CA GLN A 135 19.23 11.70 -8.04
C GLN A 135 20.30 11.42 -9.09
N SER A 136 21.02 12.48 -9.49
CA SER A 136 22.07 12.40 -10.52
C SER A 136 23.26 11.53 -10.12
N ASP A 137 23.50 11.38 -8.82
CA ASP A 137 24.69 10.72 -8.28
C ASP A 137 24.48 9.23 -7.93
N SER A 138 23.29 8.68 -8.15
CA SER A 138 23.01 7.26 -7.83
C SER A 138 21.92 6.66 -8.70
N ASN A 139 22.04 5.36 -8.98
CA ASN A 139 20.99 4.64 -9.72
C ASN A 139 19.71 4.49 -8.88
N PRO A 140 18.53 4.70 -9.50
CA PRO A 140 17.26 4.37 -8.87
C PRO A 140 17.19 2.92 -8.40
N HIS A 141 16.50 2.69 -7.29
CA HIS A 141 16.17 1.34 -6.87
C HIS A 141 15.05 0.78 -7.74
N CYS A 142 15.39 -0.05 -8.72
CA CYS A 142 14.41 -0.74 -9.55
C CYS A 142 13.87 -1.97 -8.80
N LEU A 143 12.57 -1.98 -8.54
CA LEU A 143 11.90 -3.18 -8.04
C LEU A 143 11.99 -4.28 -9.10
N LEU A 144 12.46 -5.46 -8.69
CA LEU A 144 12.61 -6.62 -9.55
C LEU A 144 11.30 -7.40 -9.62
N PHE A 145 11.07 -8.04 -10.76
CA PHE A 145 10.04 -9.07 -10.88
C PHE A 145 10.43 -10.29 -10.03
N LEU A 146 9.44 -11.00 -9.53
CA LEU A 146 9.66 -12.26 -8.84
C LEU A 146 10.18 -13.31 -9.80
N THR A 147 11.12 -14.12 -9.34
CA THR A 147 11.54 -15.34 -10.03
C THR A 147 10.39 -16.33 -10.16
N GLU A 148 10.52 -17.36 -11.01
CA GLU A 148 9.49 -18.39 -11.15
C GLU A 148 9.21 -19.09 -9.80
N ASP A 149 10.25 -19.36 -9.00
CA ASP A 149 10.13 -20.01 -7.69
C ASP A 149 9.47 -19.10 -6.64
N GLU A 150 9.86 -17.82 -6.56
CA GLU A 150 9.21 -16.84 -5.68
C GLU A 150 7.74 -16.62 -6.08
N SER A 151 7.47 -16.57 -7.39
CA SER A 151 6.11 -16.43 -7.91
C SER A 151 5.23 -17.62 -7.52
N TRP A 152 5.78 -18.84 -7.63
CA TRP A 152 5.11 -20.06 -7.22
C TRP A 152 4.85 -20.08 -5.70
N CYS A 153 5.86 -19.71 -4.91
CA CYS A 153 5.74 -19.63 -3.45
C CYS A 153 4.63 -18.66 -3.01
N LEU A 154 4.64 -17.44 -3.56
CA LEU A 154 3.61 -16.43 -3.29
C LEU A 154 2.21 -16.91 -3.69
N PHE A 155 2.09 -17.51 -4.87
CA PHE A 155 0.81 -18.05 -5.35
C PHE A 155 0.28 -19.14 -4.44
N GLN A 156 1.12 -20.12 -4.07
CA GLN A 156 0.72 -21.20 -3.18
C GLN A 156 0.25 -20.66 -1.83
N GLN A 157 0.99 -19.71 -1.25
CA GLN A 157 0.61 -19.06 0.01
C GLN A 157 -0.74 -18.34 -0.12
N LYS A 158 -1.00 -17.64 -1.23
CA LYS A 158 -2.25 -16.89 -1.41
C LYS A 158 -3.46 -17.77 -1.74
N VAL A 159 -3.27 -18.92 -2.42
CA VAL A 159 -4.36 -19.86 -2.73
C VAL A 159 -4.67 -20.79 -1.56
N PHE A 160 -3.66 -21.43 -0.98
CA PHE A 160 -3.81 -22.52 0.00
C PHE A 160 -3.55 -22.08 1.44
N GLY A 161 -3.08 -20.84 1.67
CA GLY A 161 -2.77 -20.35 3.00
C GLY A 161 -1.63 -21.15 3.64
N LYS A 162 -1.92 -21.83 4.75
CA LYS A 162 -0.98 -22.72 5.45
C LYS A 162 -0.96 -24.15 4.90
N GLU A 163 -1.92 -24.49 4.03
CA GLU A 163 -2.01 -25.82 3.44
C GLU A 163 -1.08 -25.95 2.23
N THR A 164 -0.65 -27.18 1.96
CA THR A 164 0.16 -27.47 0.77
C THR A 164 -0.73 -27.68 -0.45
N CYS A 165 -0.28 -27.16 -1.60
CA CYS A 165 -0.94 -27.41 -2.88
C CYS A 165 -1.02 -28.93 -3.16
N PRO A 166 -2.21 -29.49 -3.46
CA PRO A 166 -2.33 -30.88 -3.89
C PRO A 166 -1.48 -31.16 -5.14
N GLN A 167 -0.80 -32.31 -5.19
CA GLN A 167 0.12 -32.67 -6.28
C GLN A 167 -0.52 -32.59 -7.68
N VAL A 168 -1.80 -32.96 -7.78
CA VAL A 168 -2.57 -32.90 -9.04
C VAL A 168 -2.71 -31.47 -9.58
N LEU A 169 -2.75 -30.47 -8.70
CA LEU A 169 -2.92 -29.06 -9.07
C LEU A 169 -1.59 -28.32 -9.24
N MET A 170 -0.47 -28.89 -8.79
CA MET A 170 0.84 -28.23 -8.83
C MET A 170 1.23 -27.84 -10.26
N GLY A 171 1.05 -28.74 -11.24
CA GLY A 171 1.39 -28.46 -12.64
C GLY A 171 0.58 -27.30 -13.22
N ILE A 172 -0.72 -27.26 -12.94
CA ILE A 172 -1.63 -26.20 -13.39
C ILE A 172 -1.27 -24.87 -12.72
N GLY A 173 -1.03 -24.88 -11.41
CA GLY A 173 -0.65 -23.69 -10.66
C GLY A 173 0.66 -23.06 -11.14
N LYS A 174 1.67 -23.89 -11.46
CA LYS A 174 2.93 -23.40 -12.06
C LYS A 174 2.73 -22.78 -13.45
N GLN A 175 1.84 -23.33 -14.27
CA GLN A 175 1.52 -22.74 -15.57
C GLN A 175 0.79 -21.39 -15.43
N ILE A 176 -0.12 -21.27 -14.45
CA ILE A 176 -0.83 -20.01 -14.17
C ILE A 176 0.15 -18.94 -13.71
N THR A 177 1.00 -19.25 -12.73
CA THR A 177 2.00 -18.30 -12.21
C THR A 177 3.00 -17.85 -13.26
N LYS A 178 3.42 -18.74 -14.16
CA LYS A 178 4.27 -18.38 -15.30
C LYS A 178 3.62 -17.33 -16.20
N LYS A 179 2.29 -17.37 -16.39
CA LYS A 179 1.55 -16.34 -17.14
C LYS A 179 1.43 -15.00 -16.41
N CYS A 180 1.71 -14.95 -15.11
CA CYS A 180 1.77 -13.69 -14.35
C CYS A 180 3.11 -12.96 -14.51
N LEU A 181 4.10 -13.56 -15.20
CA LEU A 181 5.37 -12.91 -15.56
C LEU A 181 6.12 -12.27 -14.38
N GLY A 182 6.04 -12.89 -13.20
CA GLY A 182 6.73 -12.41 -12.00
C GLY A 182 6.15 -11.13 -11.39
N LEU A 183 5.00 -10.64 -11.87
CA LEU A 183 4.31 -9.48 -11.29
C LEU A 183 3.60 -9.89 -10.00
N PRO A 184 4.02 -9.40 -8.81
CA PRO A 184 3.40 -9.78 -7.54
C PRO A 184 1.89 -9.53 -7.52
N LEU A 185 1.46 -8.36 -8.05
CA LEU A 185 0.05 -7.97 -8.10
C LEU A 185 -0.78 -8.94 -8.96
N ALA A 186 -0.29 -9.31 -10.15
CA ALA A 186 -0.99 -10.25 -11.02
C ALA A 186 -1.12 -11.64 -10.36
N ILE A 187 -0.10 -12.08 -9.64
CA ILE A 187 -0.09 -13.35 -8.91
C ILE A 187 -1.13 -13.33 -7.79
N VAL A 188 -1.13 -12.28 -6.95
CA VAL A 188 -2.05 -12.15 -5.81
C VAL A 188 -3.51 -12.08 -6.28
N VAL A 189 -3.81 -11.31 -7.31
CA VAL A 189 -5.17 -11.21 -7.88
C VAL A 189 -5.63 -12.56 -8.42
N THR A 190 -4.78 -13.22 -9.21
CA THR A 190 -5.11 -14.54 -9.79
C THR A 190 -5.34 -15.59 -8.70
N ALA A 191 -4.46 -15.63 -7.70
CA ALA A 191 -4.60 -16.52 -6.54
C ALA A 191 -5.88 -16.25 -5.75
N GLY A 192 -6.18 -14.98 -5.47
CA GLY A 192 -7.39 -14.58 -4.74
C GLY A 192 -8.69 -14.95 -5.46
N LEU A 193 -8.71 -14.86 -6.79
CA LEU A 193 -9.83 -15.32 -7.61
C LEU A 193 -10.03 -16.84 -7.49
N LEU A 194 -8.95 -17.62 -7.57
CA LEU A 194 -9.01 -19.08 -7.46
C LEU A 194 -9.42 -19.55 -6.06
N ALA A 195 -8.92 -18.91 -5.00
CA ALA A 195 -9.29 -19.22 -3.62
C ALA A 195 -10.79 -19.03 -3.33
N LYS A 196 -11.46 -18.12 -4.08
CA LYS A 196 -12.92 -17.89 -3.96
C LYS A 196 -13.76 -18.90 -4.76
N ILE A 197 -13.18 -19.61 -5.72
CA ILE A 197 -13.90 -20.63 -6.50
C ILE A 197 -14.05 -21.90 -5.65
N ASP A 198 -13.03 -22.26 -4.87
CA ASP A 198 -13.03 -23.44 -4.01
C ASP A 198 -14.13 -23.38 -2.92
N LYS A 199 -14.37 -22.19 -2.35
CA LYS A 199 -15.42 -22.00 -1.31
C LYS A 199 -16.86 -22.05 -1.84
N ARG A 200 -17.07 -21.89 -3.15
CA ARG A 200 -18.41 -21.93 -3.78
C ARG A 200 -18.76 -23.29 -4.36
N GLY A 201 -17.77 -24.18 -4.51
CA GLY A 201 -17.92 -25.51 -5.07
C GLY A 201 -17.96 -26.62 -4.02
N LYS A 202 -18.91 -26.61 -3.08
CA LYS A 202 -19.28 -27.85 -2.37
C LYS A 202 -20.03 -28.77 -3.36
N TYR A 203 -19.28 -29.50 -4.18
CA TYR A 203 -19.82 -30.65 -4.91
C TYR A 203 -20.42 -31.62 -3.89
N HIS A 204 -21.73 -31.84 -3.97
CA HIS A 204 -22.41 -32.96 -3.33
C HIS A 204 -21.99 -34.25 -4.05
N GLY A 205 -20.81 -34.77 -3.71
CA GLY A 205 -20.40 -36.11 -4.09
C GLY A 205 -21.22 -37.13 -3.33
N SER A 206 -22.32 -37.61 -3.91
CA SER A 206 -22.89 -38.89 -3.52
C SER A 206 -23.16 -39.76 -4.75
N LYS A 207 -22.44 -40.89 -4.74
CA LYS A 207 -22.65 -42.16 -5.46
C LYS A 207 -22.18 -42.24 -6.91
N LEU A 208 -20.98 -42.80 -7.08
CA LEU A 208 -20.68 -43.69 -8.21
C LEU A 208 -21.31 -45.08 -7.95
N PRO A 209 -21.95 -45.71 -8.94
CA PRO A 209 -22.42 -47.09 -8.81
C PRO A 209 -21.23 -48.05 -8.88
N LYS A 210 -21.20 -49.02 -7.96
CA LYS A 210 -20.28 -50.16 -8.03
C LYS A 210 -20.69 -51.05 -9.20
N MET A 211 -19.73 -51.44 -10.02
CA MET A 211 -19.77 -52.69 -10.79
C MET A 211 -19.32 -53.84 -9.89
#